data_AF-A0A0P9CUJ1-F1
#
_entry.id   AF-A0A0P9CUJ1-F1
#
_cell.length_a   1.000
_cell.length_b   1.000
_cell.length_c   1.000
_cell.angle_alpha   90.00
_cell.angle_beta   90.00
_cell.angle_gamma   90.00
#
_symmetry.space_group_name_H-M   'P 1'
#
loop_
_entity.id
_entity.type
_entity.pdbx_description
1 polymer ?
#
loop_
_entity_poly.entity_id
_entity_poly.type
_entity_poly.pdbx_seq_one_letter_code
_entity_poly.pdbx_strand_id
1 'polypeptide(L)'
;MFVLDRGFLNHPRLRFLDDVVPIDEHVDNIEKFINVCFVDEGWKVTQHGRVVALRGTDQSRKSSAFKASLYLGKYRDMANTDRFLHSMVTAGHSYEPIRGELVLFLYIGVGKPVYDHLVTYTVGRPTRIAGGQRANVPWGFELPVEAKNAAEYEEELERIRNVIRLAKQDRVEQMQAARAKLPVGYIMPPFLMEFSEEALIKTVFRQRLFEKGAQGATVDIVADMLECCLLLDPEKWNFLIQYHGPHIEQWEKAMRTLQRESYTIKDLAELAGLDPDAAAQMNLYDLLMQTVGKLPPSMWEKMR
;
A
#
# COMPACT_ATOMS: atom_id res chain seq x y z
N MET A 1 -3.18 -3.69 -24.74
CA MET A 1 -2.56 -2.36 -24.59
C MET A 1 -3.07 -1.77 -23.29
N PHE A 2 -2.15 -1.38 -22.41
CA PHE A 2 -2.44 -0.67 -21.17
C PHE A 2 -2.60 0.83 -21.47
N VAL A 3 -3.59 1.46 -20.85
CA VAL A 3 -3.81 2.91 -20.90
C VAL A 3 -3.69 3.42 -19.48
N LEU A 4 -2.83 4.40 -19.27
CA LEU A 4 -2.59 4.97 -17.95
C LEU A 4 -3.77 5.87 -17.59
N ASP A 5 -4.46 5.56 -16.50
CA ASP A 5 -5.49 6.44 -15.95
C ASP A 5 -4.84 7.72 -15.42
N ARG A 6 -5.21 8.84 -16.02
CA ARG A 6 -4.70 10.18 -15.68
C ARG A 6 -5.53 10.88 -14.61
N GLY A 7 -6.51 10.21 -14.01
CA GLY A 7 -7.35 10.77 -12.94
C GLY A 7 -6.55 11.38 -11.79
N PHE A 8 -5.33 10.90 -11.54
CA PHE A 8 -4.43 11.46 -10.52
C PHE A 8 -4.02 12.91 -10.79
N LEU A 9 -3.99 13.38 -12.05
CA LEU A 9 -3.66 14.77 -12.38
C LEU A 9 -4.68 15.75 -11.78
N ASN A 10 -5.93 15.31 -11.62
CA ASN A 10 -7.02 16.08 -11.06
C ASN A 10 -7.21 15.87 -9.55
N HIS A 11 -6.28 15.18 -8.88
CA HIS A 11 -6.43 14.88 -7.47
C HIS A 11 -6.44 16.17 -6.63
N PRO A 12 -7.43 16.38 -5.74
CA PRO A 12 -7.69 17.68 -5.11
C PRO A 12 -6.54 18.20 -4.24
N ARG A 13 -5.67 17.29 -3.76
CA ARG A 13 -4.48 17.64 -2.95
C ARG A 13 -3.21 17.81 -3.78
N LEU A 14 -3.20 17.45 -5.05
CA LEU A 14 -2.00 17.61 -5.88
C LEU A 14 -2.02 18.96 -6.58
N ARG A 15 -0.86 19.60 -6.62
CA ARG A 15 -0.61 20.84 -7.35
C ARG A 15 0.64 20.61 -8.19
N PHE A 16 0.42 20.28 -9.46
CA PHE A 16 1.49 20.09 -10.43
C PHE A 16 2.02 21.44 -10.91
N LEU A 17 3.31 21.47 -11.27
CA LEU A 17 4.00 22.65 -11.80
C LEU A 17 4.21 22.50 -13.30
N ASP A 18 3.10 22.41 -14.04
CA ASP A 18 3.08 22.20 -15.48
C ASP A 18 3.74 23.34 -16.28
N ASP A 19 3.87 24.52 -15.66
CA ASP A 19 4.55 25.68 -16.22
C ASP A 19 6.08 25.51 -16.31
N VAL A 20 6.67 24.63 -15.49
CA VAL A 20 8.13 24.42 -15.42
C VAL A 20 8.57 22.97 -15.62
N VAL A 21 7.63 22.02 -15.57
CA VAL A 21 7.85 20.58 -15.81
C VAL A 21 6.86 20.09 -16.86
N PRO A 22 7.31 19.40 -17.93
CA PRO A 22 6.40 18.88 -18.97
C PRO A 22 5.72 17.59 -18.49
N ILE A 23 4.78 17.72 -17.54
CA ILE A 23 4.13 16.58 -16.88
C ILE A 23 3.41 15.69 -17.88
N ASP A 24 2.61 16.25 -18.78
CA ASP A 24 1.86 15.48 -19.79
C ASP A 24 2.81 14.66 -20.69
N GLU A 25 3.89 15.25 -21.17
CA GLU A 25 4.89 14.56 -21.98
C GLU A 25 5.57 13.43 -21.19
N HIS A 26 5.87 13.65 -19.91
CA HIS A 26 6.43 12.60 -19.06
C HIS A 26 5.44 11.45 -18.85
N VAL A 27 4.17 11.76 -18.63
CA VAL A 27 3.09 10.79 -18.45
C VAL A 27 2.87 9.97 -19.73
N ASP A 28 2.85 10.62 -20.91
CA ASP A 28 2.78 9.96 -22.23
C ASP A 28 3.94 8.98 -22.42
N ASN A 29 5.16 9.41 -22.11
CA ASN A 29 6.36 8.57 -22.22
C ASN A 29 6.32 7.40 -21.23
N ILE A 30 5.86 7.62 -20.00
CA ILE A 30 5.67 6.56 -19.01
C ILE A 30 4.69 5.51 -19.54
N GLU A 31 3.50 5.91 -20.02
CA GLU A 31 2.51 4.98 -20.58
C GLU A 31 3.09 4.18 -21.76
N LYS A 32 3.77 4.86 -22.69
CA LYS A 32 4.44 4.24 -23.84
C LYS A 32 5.42 3.16 -23.38
N PHE A 33 6.32 3.48 -22.45
CA PHE A 33 7.34 2.54 -22.00
C PHE A 33 6.82 1.48 -21.04
N ILE A 34 5.68 1.69 -20.37
CA ILE A 34 4.96 0.61 -19.68
C ILE A 34 4.50 -0.44 -20.69
N ASN A 35 3.89 -0.01 -21.81
CA ASN A 35 3.44 -0.93 -22.84
C ASN A 35 4.63 -1.71 -23.43
N VAL A 36 5.67 -1.00 -23.85
CA VAL A 36 6.87 -1.61 -24.48
C VAL A 36 7.61 -2.56 -23.53
N CYS A 37 7.83 -2.18 -22.28
CA CYS A 37 8.71 -2.94 -21.39
C CYS A 37 7.98 -4.02 -20.57
N PHE A 38 6.66 -3.94 -20.43
CA PHE A 38 5.89 -4.86 -19.58
C PHE A 38 4.75 -5.53 -20.31
N VAL A 39 3.87 -4.78 -20.96
CA VAL A 39 2.69 -5.36 -21.62
C VAL A 39 3.09 -6.23 -22.80
N ASP A 40 4.01 -5.76 -23.64
CA ASP A 40 4.47 -6.49 -24.82
C ASP A 40 5.25 -7.76 -24.44
N GLU A 41 5.87 -7.78 -23.26
CA GLU A 41 6.52 -8.96 -22.66
C GLU A 41 5.51 -9.93 -21.98
N GLY A 42 4.22 -9.64 -22.03
CA GLY A 42 3.15 -10.49 -21.50
C GLY A 42 2.86 -10.30 -20.01
N TRP A 43 3.32 -9.22 -19.39
CA TRP A 43 2.97 -8.90 -18.00
C TRP A 43 1.58 -8.28 -17.91
N LYS A 44 0.77 -8.77 -16.97
CA LYS A 44 -0.46 -8.11 -16.56
C LYS A 44 -0.13 -6.86 -15.74
N VAL A 45 -0.30 -5.69 -16.34
CA VAL A 45 -0.14 -4.39 -15.67
C VAL A 45 -1.50 -3.94 -15.16
N THR A 46 -1.55 -3.43 -13.92
CA THR A 46 -2.77 -2.90 -13.30
C THR A 46 -2.49 -1.56 -12.66
N GLN A 47 -3.49 -0.69 -12.60
CA GLN A 47 -3.40 0.60 -11.93
C GLN A 47 -4.60 0.80 -11.03
N HIS A 48 -4.36 1.47 -9.90
CA HIS A 48 -5.38 2.10 -9.08
C HIS A 48 -4.84 3.43 -8.57
N GLY A 49 -5.59 4.51 -8.81
CA GLY A 49 -5.18 5.86 -8.42
C GLY A 49 -3.77 6.21 -8.89
N ARG A 50 -2.87 6.41 -7.93
CA ARG A 50 -1.49 6.90 -8.14
C ARG A 50 -0.44 5.80 -8.23
N VAL A 51 -0.87 4.54 -8.20
CA VAL A 51 0.01 3.36 -8.17
C VAL A 51 -0.27 2.49 -9.38
N VAL A 52 0.80 2.06 -10.05
CA VAL A 52 0.75 1.08 -11.13
C VAL A 52 1.57 -0.14 -10.72
N ALA A 53 0.96 -1.32 -10.65
CA ALA A 53 1.70 -2.57 -10.52
C ALA A 53 2.13 -3.03 -11.92
N LEU A 54 3.44 -2.95 -12.17
CA LEU A 54 4.05 -3.24 -13.47
C LEU A 54 4.31 -4.73 -13.68
N ARG A 55 4.61 -5.45 -12.59
CA ARG A 55 5.02 -6.85 -12.64
C ARG A 55 4.69 -7.56 -11.34
N GLY A 56 3.98 -8.68 -11.41
CA GLY A 56 3.90 -9.68 -10.33
C GLY A 56 4.59 -10.97 -10.78
N THR A 57 5.57 -11.49 -10.05
CA THR A 57 6.41 -12.60 -10.53
C THR A 57 5.66 -13.94 -10.63
N ASP A 58 4.62 -14.17 -9.83
CA ASP A 58 3.84 -15.41 -9.82
C ASP A 58 2.40 -15.25 -10.35
N GLN A 59 2.25 -14.71 -11.57
CA GLN A 59 0.93 -14.43 -12.17
C GLN A 59 0.02 -15.66 -12.27
N SER A 60 0.59 -16.84 -12.46
CA SER A 60 -0.16 -18.10 -12.62
C SER A 60 -0.18 -18.97 -11.37
N ARG A 61 0.37 -18.46 -10.25
CA ARG A 61 0.55 -19.19 -8.99
C ARG A 61 1.37 -20.49 -9.09
N LYS A 62 2.01 -20.75 -10.24
CA LYS A 62 2.75 -21.99 -10.48
C LYS A 62 4.06 -22.04 -9.70
N SER A 63 4.72 -20.91 -9.50
CA SER A 63 5.97 -20.85 -8.74
C SER A 63 5.69 -21.14 -7.25
N SER A 64 4.68 -20.49 -6.67
CA SER A 64 4.25 -20.76 -5.30
C SER A 64 3.69 -22.18 -5.14
N ALA A 65 2.92 -22.71 -6.10
CA ALA A 65 2.46 -24.10 -6.09
C ALA A 65 3.62 -25.09 -6.05
N PHE A 66 4.63 -24.89 -6.90
CA PHE A 66 5.82 -25.73 -6.95
C PHE A 66 6.61 -25.65 -5.63
N LYS A 67 6.84 -24.45 -5.09
CA LYS A 67 7.53 -24.28 -3.79
C LYS A 67 6.75 -24.91 -2.64
N ALA A 68 5.42 -24.73 -2.59
CA ALA A 68 4.55 -25.36 -1.61
C ALA A 68 4.58 -26.88 -1.73
N SER A 69 4.69 -27.42 -2.94
CA SER A 69 4.82 -28.86 -3.17
C SER A 69 6.08 -29.46 -2.57
N LEU A 70 7.21 -28.77 -2.71
CA LEU A 70 8.48 -29.18 -2.11
C LEU A 70 8.39 -29.13 -0.59
N TYR A 71 7.85 -28.03 -0.06
CA TYR A 71 7.67 -27.84 1.38
C TYR A 71 6.82 -28.94 2.02
N LEU A 72 5.76 -29.39 1.33
CA LEU A 72 4.83 -30.42 1.83
C LEU A 72 5.14 -31.85 1.33
N GLY A 73 6.22 -32.06 0.59
CA GLY A 73 6.59 -33.37 0.03
C GLY A 73 5.57 -33.95 -0.98
N LYS A 74 4.85 -33.10 -1.70
CA LYS A 74 3.76 -33.48 -2.63
C LYS A 74 4.22 -33.44 -4.10
N TYR A 75 5.06 -34.41 -4.47
CA TYR A 75 5.72 -34.47 -5.78
C TYR A 75 4.83 -34.91 -6.96
N ARG A 76 3.64 -35.48 -6.71
CA ARG A 76 2.77 -36.03 -7.78
C ARG A 76 1.91 -34.96 -8.48
N ASP A 77 1.76 -33.80 -7.86
CA ASP A 77 0.86 -32.72 -8.28
C ASP A 77 1.48 -31.36 -7.91
N MET A 78 2.73 -31.14 -8.32
CA MET A 78 3.50 -29.93 -7.96
C MET A 78 2.93 -28.63 -8.56
N ALA A 79 2.05 -28.73 -9.54
CA ALA A 79 1.37 -27.60 -10.17
C ALA A 79 0.02 -27.24 -9.53
N ASN A 80 -0.34 -27.85 -8.39
CA ASN A 80 -1.59 -27.56 -7.68
C ASN A 80 -1.54 -26.14 -7.06
N THR A 81 -2.17 -25.19 -7.74
CA THR A 81 -2.23 -23.76 -7.36
C THR A 81 -3.02 -23.49 -6.10
N ASP A 82 -3.92 -24.39 -5.73
CA ASP A 82 -4.81 -24.21 -4.57
C ASP A 82 -4.08 -24.53 -3.27
N ARG A 83 -3.02 -25.35 -3.34
CA ARG A 83 -2.28 -25.85 -2.17
C ARG A 83 -1.76 -24.74 -1.26
N PHE A 84 -1.17 -23.69 -1.85
CA PHE A 84 -0.60 -22.64 -1.02
C PHE A 84 -1.70 -21.96 -0.19
N LEU A 85 -2.80 -21.55 -0.83
CA LEU A 85 -3.91 -20.90 -0.15
C LEU A 85 -4.65 -21.87 0.77
N HIS A 86 -5.16 -22.97 0.25
CA HIS A 86 -6.10 -23.84 0.98
C HIS A 86 -5.44 -24.85 1.91
N SER A 87 -4.16 -25.20 1.73
CA SER A 87 -3.45 -26.11 2.65
C SER A 87 -2.47 -25.40 3.56
N MET A 88 -1.74 -24.40 3.07
CA MET A 88 -0.68 -23.76 3.87
C MET A 88 -1.18 -22.54 4.64
N VAL A 89 -1.84 -21.59 3.99
CA VAL A 89 -2.34 -20.38 4.65
C VAL A 89 -3.39 -20.73 5.72
N THR A 90 -4.34 -21.60 5.38
CA THR A 90 -5.38 -22.08 6.31
C THR A 90 -4.82 -22.71 7.59
N ALA A 91 -3.74 -23.48 7.45
CA ALA A 91 -3.08 -24.18 8.55
C ALA A 91 -2.06 -23.31 9.30
N GLY A 92 -1.89 -22.04 8.93
CA GLY A 92 -0.91 -21.16 9.54
C GLY A 92 0.55 -21.56 9.28
N HIS A 93 0.83 -22.26 8.18
CA HIS A 93 2.18 -22.64 7.79
C HIS A 93 3.02 -21.43 7.31
N SER A 94 4.32 -21.67 7.09
CA SER A 94 5.24 -20.63 6.62
C SER A 94 4.88 -20.13 5.21
N TYR A 95 5.12 -18.84 4.98
CA TYR A 95 4.88 -18.16 3.72
C TYR A 95 6.10 -18.18 2.78
N GLU A 96 7.09 -19.05 3.06
CA GLU A 96 8.25 -19.28 2.17
C GLU A 96 7.88 -19.41 0.69
N PRO A 97 6.77 -20.09 0.30
CA PRO A 97 6.42 -20.24 -1.12
C PRO A 97 6.21 -18.91 -1.86
N ILE A 98 5.76 -17.86 -1.17
CA ILE A 98 5.54 -16.53 -1.76
C ILE A 98 6.55 -15.48 -1.30
N ARG A 99 7.47 -15.81 -0.39
CA ARG A 99 8.47 -14.86 0.11
C ARG A 99 9.38 -14.31 -1.00
N GLY A 100 9.71 -15.15 -1.97
CA GLY A 100 10.51 -14.76 -3.13
C GLY A 100 9.67 -14.23 -4.30
N GLU A 101 8.34 -14.22 -4.18
CA GLU A 101 7.46 -13.65 -5.20
C GLU A 101 7.27 -12.17 -4.93
N LEU A 102 7.34 -11.36 -5.98
CA LEU A 102 7.51 -9.92 -5.91
C LEU A 102 6.45 -9.20 -6.74
N VAL A 103 6.04 -8.04 -6.27
CA VAL A 103 5.27 -7.06 -7.04
C VAL A 103 6.07 -5.77 -7.18
N LEU A 104 6.32 -5.36 -8.43
CA LEU A 104 6.97 -4.10 -8.78
C LEU A 104 5.92 -3.02 -8.96
N PHE A 105 5.97 -1.98 -8.14
CA PHE A 105 5.08 -0.83 -8.20
C PHE A 105 5.81 0.41 -8.72
N LEU A 106 5.13 1.14 -9.59
CA LEU A 106 5.43 2.50 -10.02
C LEU A 106 4.49 3.47 -9.32
N TYR A 107 5.07 4.51 -8.74
CA TYR A 107 4.36 5.56 -8.02
C TYR A 107 4.44 6.86 -8.81
N ILE A 108 3.29 7.47 -9.09
CA ILE A 108 3.19 8.71 -9.89
C ILE A 108 2.38 9.74 -9.10
N GLY A 109 2.85 10.99 -9.03
CA GLY A 109 2.13 12.03 -8.27
C GLY A 109 2.13 11.80 -6.76
N VAL A 110 3.19 11.19 -6.22
CA VAL A 110 3.31 10.82 -4.80
C VAL A 110 4.27 11.76 -4.08
N GLY A 111 3.81 12.36 -2.96
CA GLY A 111 4.62 13.20 -2.11
C GLY A 111 5.78 12.46 -1.44
N LYS A 112 6.88 13.19 -1.21
CA LYS A 112 8.05 12.68 -0.48
C LYS A 112 7.73 12.04 0.89
N PRO A 113 6.77 12.52 1.72
CA PRO A 113 6.47 11.88 3.00
C PRO A 113 6.03 10.43 2.84
N VAL A 114 5.23 10.14 1.81
CA VAL A 114 4.79 8.78 1.52
C VAL A 114 5.97 7.91 1.12
N TYR A 115 6.85 8.43 0.27
CA TYR A 115 8.09 7.74 -0.08
C TYR A 115 8.96 7.42 1.14
N ASP A 116 9.13 8.39 2.04
CA ASP A 116 9.90 8.24 3.27
C ASP A 116 9.26 7.22 4.23
N HIS A 117 7.94 7.08 4.23
CA HIS A 117 7.28 6.00 4.95
C HIS A 117 7.50 4.64 4.27
N LEU A 118 7.32 4.55 2.95
CA LEU A 118 7.47 3.30 2.21
C LEU A 118 8.90 2.73 2.24
N VAL A 119 9.92 3.60 2.26
CA VAL A 119 11.33 3.15 2.29
C VAL A 119 11.71 2.45 3.60
N THR A 120 10.98 2.70 4.70
CA THR A 120 11.24 2.06 6.01
C THR A 120 10.94 0.57 6.01
N TYR A 121 10.11 0.09 5.08
CA TYR A 121 9.87 -1.33 4.86
C TYR A 121 11.07 -1.96 4.15
N THR A 122 12.06 -2.39 4.92
CA THR A 122 13.28 -3.02 4.40
C THR A 122 13.13 -4.52 4.17
N VAL A 123 12.26 -5.18 4.95
CA VAL A 123 12.00 -6.62 4.83
C VAL A 123 11.22 -6.90 3.54
N GLY A 124 11.75 -7.80 2.71
CA GLY A 124 11.09 -8.21 1.47
C GLY A 124 11.07 -7.13 0.39
N ARG A 125 11.92 -6.09 0.48
CA ARG A 125 12.01 -5.02 -0.53
C ARG A 125 13.34 -5.07 -1.27
N PRO A 126 13.46 -5.92 -2.32
CA PRO A 126 14.74 -6.12 -3.02
C PRO A 126 15.15 -4.93 -3.89
N THR A 127 14.19 -4.21 -4.47
CA THR A 127 14.47 -3.15 -5.45
C THR A 127 13.85 -1.82 -5.02
N ARG A 128 14.66 -0.75 -5.12
CA ARG A 128 14.24 0.65 -4.94
C ARG A 128 14.91 1.48 -6.00
N ILE A 129 14.13 2.04 -6.92
CA ILE A 129 14.61 3.02 -7.88
C ILE A 129 13.85 4.31 -7.62
N ALA A 130 14.51 5.28 -7.02
CA ALA A 130 14.00 6.64 -7.01
C ALA A 130 15.02 7.48 -7.72
N GLY A 131 14.56 8.29 -8.69
CA GLY A 131 15.41 9.24 -9.36
C GLY A 131 16.18 10.04 -8.33
N GLY A 132 17.51 9.91 -8.34
CA GLY A 132 18.34 10.80 -7.54
C GLY A 132 17.97 12.22 -7.93
N GLN A 133 17.71 13.10 -6.96
CA GLN A 133 17.32 14.48 -7.23
C GLN A 133 18.39 15.22 -8.09
N ARG A 134 19.58 14.60 -8.27
CA ARG A 134 20.68 14.95 -9.20
C ARG A 134 20.27 14.98 -10.66
N ALA A 135 19.36 14.12 -11.07
CA ALA A 135 18.94 13.99 -12.46
C ALA A 135 17.47 14.39 -12.68
N ASN A 136 16.70 14.64 -11.61
CA ASN A 136 15.27 14.85 -11.69
C ASN A 136 14.79 16.01 -10.83
N VAL A 137 13.75 16.70 -11.29
CA VAL A 137 13.10 17.81 -10.60
C VAL A 137 11.76 17.38 -10.00
N PRO A 138 11.35 17.94 -8.85
CA PRO A 138 10.01 17.73 -8.30
C PRO A 138 8.92 18.08 -9.30
N TRP A 139 7.81 17.35 -9.27
CA TRP A 139 6.66 17.60 -10.16
C TRP A 139 5.68 18.64 -9.61
N GLY A 140 5.76 18.97 -8.32
CA GLY A 140 4.84 19.89 -7.67
C GLY A 140 4.77 19.70 -6.16
N PHE A 141 3.61 19.97 -5.56
CA PHE A 141 3.37 19.87 -4.12
C PHE A 141 2.10 19.07 -3.80
N GLU A 142 2.18 18.20 -2.79
CA GLU A 142 1.02 17.49 -2.23
C GLU A 142 0.57 18.20 -0.95
N LEU A 143 -0.65 18.71 -0.95
CA LEU A 143 -1.29 19.31 0.22
C LEU A 143 -1.47 18.23 1.32
N PRO A 144 -1.09 18.54 2.58
CA PRO A 144 -1.39 17.67 3.71
C PRO A 144 -2.90 17.38 3.82
N VAL A 145 -3.26 16.20 4.35
CA VAL A 145 -4.68 15.82 4.51
C VAL A 145 -5.40 16.77 5.48
N GLU A 146 -4.65 17.34 6.42
CA GLU A 146 -5.11 18.24 7.47
C GLU A 146 -5.19 19.70 7.01
N ALA A 147 -4.75 20.03 5.80
CA ALA A 147 -4.71 21.38 5.28
C ALA A 147 -6.14 21.95 5.09
N LYS A 148 -6.53 22.89 5.95
CA LYS A 148 -7.84 23.57 5.88
C LYS A 148 -7.85 24.74 4.90
N ASN A 149 -6.71 25.37 4.68
CA ASN A 149 -6.55 26.51 3.78
C ASN A 149 -5.47 26.22 2.73
N ALA A 150 -5.89 25.84 1.53
CA ALA A 150 -4.95 25.51 0.45
C ALA A 150 -4.10 26.71 0.00
N ALA A 151 -4.61 27.94 0.15
CA ALA A 151 -3.92 29.15 -0.30
C ALA A 151 -2.62 29.44 0.47
N GLU A 152 -2.52 28.98 1.73
CA GLU A 152 -1.31 29.14 2.55
C GLU A 152 -0.11 28.35 2.02
N TYR A 153 -0.33 27.39 1.11
CA TYR A 153 0.72 26.55 0.55
C TYR A 153 1.23 27.04 -0.82
N GLU A 154 0.74 28.17 -1.33
CA GLU A 154 1.23 28.73 -2.61
C GLU A 154 2.70 29.16 -2.52
N GLU A 155 3.15 29.62 -1.34
CA GLU A 155 4.56 29.93 -1.10
C GLU A 155 5.46 28.71 -1.28
N GLU A 156 4.97 27.51 -0.95
CA GLU A 156 5.72 26.27 -1.12
C GLU A 156 5.82 25.85 -2.59
N LEU A 157 4.77 26.11 -3.39
CA LEU A 157 4.84 25.95 -4.84
C LEU A 157 5.87 26.88 -5.47
N GLU A 158 5.88 28.17 -5.07
CA GLU A 158 6.87 29.11 -5.59
C GLU A 158 8.30 28.76 -5.15
N ARG A 159 8.46 28.24 -3.92
CA ARG A 159 9.76 27.73 -3.45
C ARG A 159 10.25 26.58 -4.33
N ILE A 160 9.37 25.65 -4.70
CA ILE A 160 9.71 24.55 -5.62
C ILE A 160 10.05 25.10 -7.01
N ARG A 161 9.25 26.01 -7.58
CA ARG A 161 9.56 26.67 -8.87
C ARG A 161 10.94 27.29 -8.87
N ASN A 162 11.31 28.00 -7.80
CA ASN A 162 12.63 28.61 -7.67
C ASN A 162 13.75 27.57 -7.62
N VAL A 163 13.57 26.44 -6.93
CA VAL A 163 14.55 25.34 -6.95
C VAL A 163 14.69 24.74 -8.35
N ILE A 164 13.59 24.57 -9.09
CA ILE A 164 13.61 24.07 -10.48
C ILE A 164 14.33 25.07 -11.41
N ARG A 165 14.08 26.37 -11.27
CA ARG A 165 14.75 27.42 -12.04
C ARG A 165 16.25 27.45 -11.75
N LEU A 166 16.64 27.40 -10.48
CA LEU A 166 18.04 27.30 -10.07
C LEU A 166 18.71 26.04 -10.63
N ALA A 167 17.97 24.93 -10.69
CA ALA A 167 18.47 23.69 -11.24
C ALA A 167 18.76 23.71 -12.74
N LYS A 168 18.04 24.55 -13.47
CA LYS A 168 18.25 24.77 -14.91
C LYS A 168 19.35 25.81 -15.20
N GLN A 169 19.78 26.58 -14.20
CA GLN A 169 20.85 27.56 -14.33
C GLN A 169 22.21 26.88 -14.09
N ASP A 170 23.18 27.16 -14.97
CA ASP A 170 24.55 26.62 -14.91
C ASP A 170 25.39 27.33 -13.82
N ARG A 171 24.86 27.40 -12.59
CA ARG A 171 25.51 28.07 -11.45
C ARG A 171 26.18 27.06 -10.53
N VAL A 172 27.35 27.44 -10.01
CA VAL A 172 28.25 26.67 -9.15
C VAL A 172 27.65 26.33 -7.78
N GLU A 173 26.51 26.92 -7.39
CA GLU A 173 25.79 26.48 -6.19
C GLU A 173 25.33 25.04 -6.43
N GLN A 174 26.06 24.09 -5.83
CA GLN A 174 25.86 22.68 -6.08
C GLN A 174 24.37 22.39 -5.93
N MET A 175 23.75 21.81 -6.96
CA MET A 175 22.36 21.36 -6.99
C MET A 175 21.85 20.69 -5.70
N GLN A 176 22.75 20.15 -4.88
CA GLN A 176 22.47 19.63 -3.54
C GLN A 176 22.02 20.71 -2.53
N ALA A 177 22.64 21.89 -2.55
CA ALA A 177 22.29 23.02 -1.67
C ALA A 177 20.92 23.63 -2.02
N ALA A 178 20.60 23.76 -3.31
CA ALA A 178 19.29 24.25 -3.75
C ALA A 178 18.14 23.33 -3.26
N ARG A 179 18.36 22.01 -3.23
CA ARG A 179 17.36 21.04 -2.77
C ARG A 179 17.11 21.03 -1.29
N ALA A 180 18.06 21.48 -0.48
CA ALA A 180 17.83 21.64 0.96
C ALA A 180 16.70 22.64 1.25
N LYS A 181 16.34 23.47 0.25
CA LYS A 181 15.22 24.41 0.29
C LYS A 181 13.88 23.78 -0.09
N LEU A 182 13.84 22.52 -0.57
CA LEU A 182 12.56 21.89 -0.94
C LEU A 182 11.69 21.63 0.29
N PRO A 183 10.39 21.94 0.25
CA PRO A 183 9.48 21.58 1.32
C PRO A 183 9.34 20.07 1.44
N VAL A 184 9.01 19.59 2.63
CA VAL A 184 8.86 18.15 2.88
C VAL A 184 7.77 17.53 1.99
N GLY A 185 6.71 18.25 1.64
CA GLY A 185 5.56 17.76 0.85
C GLY A 185 5.71 17.80 -0.67
N TYR A 186 6.89 18.03 -1.24
CA TYR A 186 7.03 18.06 -2.70
C TYR A 186 6.65 16.70 -3.33
N ILE A 187 6.01 16.74 -4.50
CA ILE A 187 5.70 15.57 -5.32
C ILE A 187 6.99 15.08 -5.94
N MET A 188 7.38 13.85 -5.59
CA MET A 188 8.59 13.27 -6.13
C MET A 188 8.44 12.97 -7.64
N PRO A 189 9.55 13.02 -8.40
CA PRO A 189 9.60 12.32 -9.68
C PRO A 189 9.15 10.86 -9.49
N PRO A 190 8.49 10.26 -10.51
CA PRO A 190 8.05 8.88 -10.43
C PRO A 190 9.16 7.94 -9.97
N PHE A 191 8.80 6.98 -9.13
CA PHE A 191 9.76 6.05 -8.54
C PHE A 191 9.18 4.64 -8.50
N LEU A 192 10.07 3.65 -8.40
CA LEU A 192 9.76 2.25 -8.33
C LEU A 192 10.14 1.68 -6.96
N MET A 193 9.27 0.84 -6.42
CA MET A 193 9.62 -0.05 -5.33
C MET A 193 9.06 -1.44 -5.61
N GLU A 194 9.84 -2.45 -5.24
CA GLU A 194 9.44 -3.84 -5.36
C GLU A 194 9.27 -4.43 -3.97
N PHE A 195 8.16 -5.11 -3.71
CA PHE A 195 7.87 -5.75 -2.44
C PHE A 195 7.56 -7.22 -2.65
N SER A 196 7.99 -8.08 -1.72
CA SER A 196 7.54 -9.45 -1.72
C SER A 196 6.09 -9.56 -1.30
N GLU A 197 5.39 -10.55 -1.85
CA GLU A 197 3.98 -10.78 -1.55
C GLU A 197 3.76 -11.05 -0.05
N GLU A 198 4.70 -11.75 0.60
CA GLU A 198 4.68 -11.93 2.06
C GLU A 198 4.82 -10.59 2.79
N ALA A 199 5.77 -9.74 2.41
CA ALA A 199 5.98 -8.46 3.08
C ALA A 199 4.79 -7.51 2.90
N LEU A 200 4.15 -7.53 1.72
CA LEU A 200 2.93 -6.78 1.46
C LEU A 200 1.83 -7.16 2.45
N ILE A 201 1.47 -8.45 2.52
CA ILE A 201 0.33 -8.87 3.37
C ILE A 201 0.64 -8.79 4.86
N LYS A 202 1.84 -9.23 5.30
CA LYS A 202 2.16 -9.32 6.73
C LYS A 202 2.67 -8.02 7.35
N THR A 203 3.19 -7.10 6.55
CA THR A 203 3.89 -5.91 7.07
C THR A 203 3.29 -4.63 6.53
N VAL A 204 3.29 -4.43 5.20
CA VAL A 204 2.91 -3.14 4.60
C VAL A 204 1.42 -2.88 4.79
N PHE A 205 0.57 -3.80 4.32
CA PHE A 205 -0.88 -3.67 4.43
C PHE A 205 -1.33 -3.76 5.88
N ARG A 206 -0.71 -4.65 6.67
CA ARG A 206 -0.97 -4.74 8.10
C ARG A 206 -0.79 -3.39 8.80
N GLN A 207 0.41 -2.80 8.75
CA GLN A 207 0.71 -1.58 9.51
C GLN A 207 0.04 -0.32 8.97
N ARG A 208 -0.43 -0.31 7.73
CA ARG A 208 -0.97 0.89 7.07
C ARG A 208 -2.47 0.84 6.79
N LEU A 209 -3.06 -0.34 6.67
CA LEU A 209 -4.48 -0.51 6.37
C LEU A 209 -5.23 -1.28 7.45
N PHE A 210 -4.62 -2.33 8.03
CA PHE A 210 -5.32 -3.22 8.95
C PHE A 210 -5.24 -2.72 10.40
N GLU A 211 -4.08 -2.20 10.79
CA GLU A 211 -3.82 -1.64 12.10
C GLU A 211 -4.38 -0.23 12.23
N LYS A 212 -5.11 0.02 13.32
CA LYS A 212 -5.58 1.38 13.63
C LYS A 212 -4.41 2.29 13.98
N GLY A 213 -4.29 3.42 13.27
CA GLY A 213 -3.37 4.51 13.62
C GLY A 213 -2.63 5.10 12.42
N ALA A 214 -2.58 4.38 11.30
CA ALA A 214 -2.11 4.96 10.05
C ALA A 214 -3.20 5.89 9.47
N GLN A 215 -2.82 7.12 9.13
CA GLN A 215 -3.66 8.09 8.44
C GLN A 215 -2.79 8.93 7.49
N GLY A 216 -3.44 9.65 6.58
CA GLY A 216 -2.78 10.56 5.65
C GLY A 216 -2.49 9.93 4.28
N ALA A 217 -1.75 10.67 3.45
CA ALA A 217 -1.47 10.31 2.06
C ALA A 217 -0.86 8.90 1.87
N THR A 218 -0.15 8.38 2.87
CA THR A 218 0.44 7.04 2.81
C THR A 218 -0.62 5.94 2.84
N VAL A 219 -1.70 6.12 3.60
CA VAL A 219 -2.80 5.16 3.63
C VAL A 219 -3.45 5.07 2.25
N ASP A 220 -3.70 6.21 1.61
CA ASP A 220 -4.29 6.25 0.27
C ASP A 220 -3.42 5.51 -0.75
N ILE A 221 -2.10 5.74 -0.72
CA ILE A 221 -1.16 5.06 -1.62
C ILE A 221 -1.04 3.57 -1.33
N VAL A 222 -1.07 3.16 -0.06
CA VAL A 222 -1.01 1.73 0.28
C VAL A 222 -2.34 1.04 -0.03
N ALA A 223 -3.47 1.74 0.04
CA ALA A 223 -4.76 1.25 -0.44
C ALA A 223 -4.73 1.05 -1.97
N ASP A 224 -4.22 2.04 -2.71
CA ASP A 224 -3.98 1.91 -4.16
C ASP A 224 -3.08 0.70 -4.50
N MET A 225 -2.04 0.43 -3.69
CA MET A 225 -1.22 -0.78 -3.84
C MET A 225 -2.01 -2.07 -3.64
N LEU A 226 -2.88 -2.13 -2.61
CA LEU A 226 -3.72 -3.30 -2.34
C LEU A 226 -4.72 -3.54 -3.47
N GLU A 227 -5.36 -2.49 -3.98
CA GLU A 227 -6.27 -2.58 -5.12
C GLU A 227 -5.55 -3.06 -6.38
N CYS A 228 -4.33 -2.58 -6.65
CA CYS A 228 -3.52 -3.14 -7.73
C CYS A 228 -3.27 -4.64 -7.54
N CYS A 229 -2.94 -5.08 -6.33
CA CYS A 229 -2.76 -6.49 -6.01
C CYS A 229 -4.06 -7.30 -6.26
N LEU A 230 -5.21 -6.80 -5.82
CA LEU A 230 -6.51 -7.41 -6.07
C LEU A 230 -6.82 -7.51 -7.56
N LEU A 231 -6.49 -6.48 -8.35
CA LEU A 231 -6.64 -6.51 -9.79
C LEU A 231 -5.70 -7.51 -10.46
N LEU A 232 -4.49 -7.72 -9.94
CA LEU A 232 -3.53 -8.71 -10.44
C LEU A 232 -4.05 -10.14 -10.24
N ASP A 233 -4.41 -10.49 -9.00
CA ASP A 233 -4.86 -11.83 -8.61
C ASP A 233 -5.92 -11.77 -7.50
N PRO A 234 -7.20 -11.59 -7.86
CA PRO A 234 -8.26 -11.36 -6.89
C PRO A 234 -8.40 -12.49 -5.88
N GLU A 235 -8.29 -13.74 -6.33
CA GLU A 235 -8.48 -14.91 -5.49
C GLU A 235 -7.38 -15.01 -4.43
N LYS A 236 -6.10 -14.90 -4.83
CA LYS A 236 -4.98 -14.95 -3.89
C LYS A 236 -5.09 -13.85 -2.86
N TRP A 237 -5.27 -12.60 -3.29
CA TRP A 237 -5.24 -11.47 -2.38
C TRP A 237 -6.47 -11.40 -1.48
N ASN A 238 -7.67 -11.72 -1.97
CA ASN A 238 -8.85 -11.85 -1.11
C ASN A 238 -8.67 -12.97 -0.07
N PHE A 239 -8.12 -14.12 -0.47
CA PHE A 239 -7.83 -15.21 0.44
C PHE A 239 -6.82 -14.77 1.51
N LEU A 240 -5.73 -14.13 1.12
CA LEU A 240 -4.73 -13.63 2.06
C LEU A 240 -5.30 -12.60 3.03
N ILE A 241 -6.17 -11.68 2.56
CA ILE A 241 -6.87 -10.71 3.43
C ILE A 241 -7.79 -11.42 4.42
N GLN A 242 -8.43 -12.54 4.06
CA GLN A 242 -9.24 -13.32 5.00
C GLN A 242 -8.41 -13.86 6.19
N TYR A 243 -7.09 -14.03 6.04
CA TYR A 243 -6.22 -14.57 7.10
C TYR A 243 -5.32 -13.53 7.77
N HIS A 244 -5.21 -12.32 7.21
CA HIS A 244 -4.33 -11.26 7.73
C HIS A 244 -5.03 -9.90 7.89
N GLY A 245 -6.27 -9.78 7.45
CA GLY A 245 -6.99 -8.52 7.39
C GLY A 245 -7.33 -7.93 8.76
N PRO A 246 -8.03 -6.78 8.79
CA PRO A 246 -8.28 -6.00 10.00
C PRO A 246 -9.07 -6.74 11.08
N HIS A 247 -9.82 -7.78 10.70
CA HIS A 247 -10.58 -8.60 11.64
C HIS A 247 -9.68 -9.50 12.50
N ILE A 248 -8.45 -9.81 12.06
CA ILE A 248 -7.50 -10.62 12.84
C ILE A 248 -7.03 -9.87 14.09
N GLU A 249 -6.82 -8.57 14.01
CA GLU A 249 -6.48 -7.77 15.20
C GLU A 249 -7.62 -7.69 16.20
N GLN A 250 -8.85 -7.56 15.70
CA GLN A 250 -10.05 -7.61 16.54
C GLN A 250 -10.14 -8.96 17.25
N TRP A 251 -9.84 -10.05 16.53
CA TRP A 251 -9.78 -11.39 17.08
C TRP A 251 -8.67 -11.57 18.13
N GLU A 252 -7.43 -11.14 17.83
CA GLU A 252 -6.33 -11.20 18.78
C GLU A 252 -6.63 -10.43 20.06
N LYS A 253 -7.23 -9.23 19.93
CA LYS A 253 -7.70 -8.45 21.07
C LYS A 253 -8.78 -9.20 21.85
N ALA A 254 -9.82 -9.69 21.16
CA ALA A 254 -10.92 -10.43 21.77
C ALA A 254 -10.38 -11.60 22.60
N MET A 255 -9.51 -12.43 22.03
CA MET A 255 -8.92 -13.57 22.72
C MET A 255 -8.12 -13.18 23.95
N ARG A 256 -7.28 -12.13 23.87
CA ARG A 256 -6.53 -11.63 25.04
C ARG A 256 -7.46 -11.11 26.14
N THR A 257 -8.54 -10.42 25.77
CA THR A 257 -9.52 -9.90 26.72
C THR A 257 -10.31 -11.04 27.37
N LEU A 258 -10.81 -12.02 26.60
CA LEU A 258 -11.50 -13.19 27.14
C LEU A 258 -10.61 -13.97 28.11
N GLN A 259 -9.33 -14.17 27.76
CA GLN A 259 -8.37 -14.86 28.62
C GLN A 259 -8.11 -14.12 29.94
N ARG A 260 -8.08 -12.78 29.89
CA ARG A 260 -7.79 -11.95 31.07
C ARG A 260 -9.01 -11.79 31.99
N GLU A 261 -10.17 -11.50 31.42
CA GLU A 261 -11.38 -11.13 32.16
C GLU A 261 -12.30 -12.34 32.44
N SER A 262 -12.09 -13.46 31.75
CA SER A 262 -12.90 -14.69 31.88
C SER A 262 -14.41 -14.46 31.65
N TYR A 263 -14.76 -13.60 30.69
CA TYR A 263 -16.15 -13.28 30.38
C TYR A 263 -16.97 -14.52 29.97
N THR A 264 -18.18 -14.61 30.51
CA THR A 264 -19.22 -15.55 30.10
C THR A 264 -20.08 -14.97 28.99
N ILE A 265 -20.91 -15.79 28.34
CA ILE A 265 -21.90 -15.32 27.34
C ILE A 265 -22.82 -14.24 27.92
N LYS A 266 -23.18 -14.38 29.21
CA LYS A 266 -24.01 -13.39 29.90
C LYS A 266 -23.31 -12.03 30.00
N ASP A 267 -22.03 -12.02 30.37
CA ASP A 267 -21.26 -10.78 30.47
C ASP A 267 -21.10 -10.10 29.09
N LEU A 268 -20.92 -10.90 28.03
CA LEU A 268 -20.88 -10.37 26.67
C LEU A 268 -22.23 -9.79 26.23
N ALA A 269 -23.35 -10.41 26.61
CA ALA A 269 -24.69 -9.88 26.36
C ALA A 269 -24.89 -8.52 27.06
N GLU A 270 -24.47 -8.42 28.33
CA GLU A 270 -24.50 -7.18 29.09
C GLU A 270 -23.65 -6.07 28.44
N LEU A 271 -22.43 -6.39 27.98
CA LEU A 271 -21.56 -5.45 27.27
C LEU A 271 -22.15 -4.99 25.93
N ALA A 272 -22.89 -5.85 25.25
CA ALA A 272 -23.57 -5.54 23.99
C ALA A 272 -24.90 -4.79 24.21
N GLY A 273 -25.40 -4.70 25.45
CA GLY A 273 -26.73 -4.16 25.75
C GLY A 273 -27.86 -5.06 25.24
N LEU A 274 -27.63 -6.37 25.20
CA LEU A 274 -28.57 -7.37 24.71
C LEU A 274 -29.13 -8.22 25.84
N ASP A 275 -30.33 -8.74 25.63
CA ASP A 275 -30.89 -9.79 26.49
C ASP A 275 -30.07 -11.09 26.35
N PRO A 276 -29.76 -11.82 27.44
CA PRO A 276 -28.93 -13.03 27.40
C PRO A 276 -29.49 -14.15 26.50
N ASP A 277 -30.81 -14.31 26.45
CA ASP A 277 -31.43 -15.35 25.61
C ASP A 277 -31.35 -14.98 24.13
N ALA A 278 -31.46 -13.69 23.81
CA ALA A 278 -31.22 -13.19 22.46
C ALA A 278 -29.75 -13.33 22.04
N ALA A 279 -28.81 -13.00 22.93
CA ALA A 279 -27.37 -13.13 22.67
C ALA A 279 -26.94 -14.59 22.47
N ALA A 280 -27.57 -15.54 23.17
CA ALA A 280 -27.32 -16.98 23.01
C ALA A 280 -27.71 -17.52 21.62
N GLN A 281 -28.60 -16.83 20.90
CA GLN A 281 -29.01 -17.18 19.54
C GLN A 281 -28.20 -16.44 18.45
N MET A 282 -27.35 -15.48 18.83
CA MET A 282 -26.51 -14.76 17.89
C MET A 282 -25.30 -15.58 17.47
N ASN A 283 -24.73 -15.23 16.31
CA ASN A 283 -23.44 -15.73 15.91
C ASN A 283 -22.37 -15.29 16.94
N LEU A 284 -21.71 -16.27 17.56
CA LEU A 284 -20.70 -16.01 18.60
C LEU A 284 -19.56 -15.12 18.11
N TYR A 285 -19.14 -15.27 16.84
CA TYR A 285 -18.11 -14.44 16.25
C TYR A 285 -18.53 -12.96 16.25
N ASP A 286 -19.74 -12.67 15.78
CA ASP A 286 -20.26 -11.30 15.73
C ASP A 286 -20.39 -10.69 17.13
N LEU A 287 -20.88 -11.48 18.10
CA LEU A 287 -20.98 -11.06 19.50
C LEU A 287 -19.60 -10.70 20.06
N LEU A 288 -18.58 -11.51 19.79
CA LEU A 288 -17.20 -11.25 20.22
C LEU A 288 -16.60 -9.99 19.57
N MET A 289 -16.82 -9.79 18.27
CA MET A 289 -16.26 -8.63 17.55
C MET A 289 -16.91 -7.31 17.99
N GLN A 290 -18.21 -7.33 18.27
CA GLN A 290 -18.94 -6.13 18.70
C GLN A 290 -18.62 -5.71 20.15
N THR A 291 -18.19 -6.65 20.99
CA THR A 291 -17.90 -6.43 22.41
C THR A 291 -16.40 -6.29 22.66
N VAL A 292 -15.72 -7.41 22.92
CA VAL A 292 -14.32 -7.48 23.36
C VAL A 292 -13.33 -7.26 22.21
N GLY A 293 -13.72 -7.57 20.98
CA GLY A 293 -12.91 -7.36 19.77
C GLY A 293 -12.88 -5.91 19.28
N LYS A 294 -13.77 -5.04 19.78
CA LYS A 294 -13.89 -3.65 19.33
C LYS A 294 -12.59 -2.87 19.59
N LEU A 295 -11.85 -2.52 18.55
CA LEU A 295 -10.60 -1.76 18.69
C LEU A 295 -10.86 -0.36 19.26
N PRO A 296 -9.98 0.16 20.15
CA PRO A 296 -10.12 1.50 20.70
C PRO A 296 -10.20 2.55 19.59
N PRO A 297 -10.81 3.72 19.85
CA PRO A 297 -10.76 4.82 18.91
C PRO A 297 -9.31 5.27 18.72
N SER A 298 -8.92 5.50 17.46
CA SER A 298 -7.60 6.03 17.12
C SER A 298 -7.41 7.43 17.75
N MET A 299 -6.15 7.87 17.92
CA MET A 299 -5.87 9.22 18.46
C MET A 299 -6.63 10.31 17.68
N TRP A 300 -6.83 10.12 16.38
CA TRP A 300 -7.50 11.05 15.49
C TRP A 300 -9.03 11.00 15.58
N GLU A 301 -9.62 9.82 15.83
CA GLU A 301 -11.06 9.69 16.10
C GLU A 301 -11.46 10.41 17.41
N LYS A 302 -10.52 10.57 18.34
CA LYS A 302 -10.73 11.34 19.59
C LYS A 302 -10.64 12.86 19.42
N MET A 303 -10.15 13.35 18.27
CA MET A 303 -9.95 14.78 17.99
C MET A 303 -11.09 15.41 17.15
N ARG A 304 -12.13 14.62 16.81
CA ARG A 304 -13.39 15.10 16.23
C ARG A 304 -14.43 15.29 17.32
#